data_AF-A0A4Q9HJ82-F1
#
_entry.id   AF-A0A4Q9HJ82-F1
#
_cell.length_a   1.000
_cell.length_b   1.000
_cell.length_c   1.000
_cell.angle_alpha   90.00
_cell.angle_beta   90.00
_cell.angle_gamma   90.00
#
_symmetry.space_group_name_H-M   'P 1'
#
loop_
_entity.id
_entity.type
_entity.pdbx_description
1 polymer ?
#
loop_
_entity_poly.entity_id
_entity_poly.type
_entity_poly.pdbx_seq_one_letter_code
_entity_poly.pdbx_strand_id
1 'polypeptide(L)'
;VAVVFAFVIPGFSVFLCFVPPLIVMTTAKSEYVRSHAREALNFQLTVLIPGTVILLLSLAARGFGGVLSLVLFVCCLIVQIMAALKAGGGEQFRYPVCLRFVKQTNG
;
A
#
# COMPACT_ATOMS: atom_id res chain seq x y z
N VAL A 1 -21.03 -7.85 17.06
CA VAL A 1 -19.84 -7.32 17.75
C VAL A 1 -18.54 -7.91 17.18
N ALA A 2 -18.34 -9.24 17.16
CA ALA A 2 -17.13 -9.88 16.62
C ALA A 2 -16.81 -9.52 15.14
N VAL A 3 -17.84 -9.46 14.30
CA VAL A 3 -17.71 -9.12 12.87
C VAL A 3 -17.16 -7.70 12.68
N VAL A 4 -17.54 -6.75 13.54
CA VAL A 4 -17.08 -5.35 13.45
C VAL A 4 -15.59 -5.26 13.74
N PHE A 5 -15.07 -5.98 14.74
CA PHE A 5 -13.65 -5.99 15.07
C PHE A 5 -12.79 -6.58 13.94
N ALA A 6 -13.25 -7.64 13.29
CA ALA A 6 -12.53 -8.28 12.18
C ALA A 6 -12.36 -7.36 10.97
N PHE A 7 -13.21 -6.34 10.78
CA PHE A 7 -13.13 -5.41 9.66
C PHE A 7 -12.55 -4.03 10.03
N VAL A 8 -12.77 -3.57 11.27
CA VAL A 8 -12.24 -2.29 11.75
C VAL A 8 -10.71 -2.35 11.94
N ILE A 9 -10.16 -3.47 12.42
CA ILE A 9 -8.71 -3.63 12.65
C ILE A 9 -7.92 -3.61 11.33
N PRO A 10 -8.28 -4.39 10.29
CA PRO A 10 -7.64 -4.28 8.97
C PRO A 10 -7.88 -2.92 8.32
N GLY A 11 -9.07 -2.34 8.48
CA GLY A 11 -9.38 -1.00 8.00
C GLY A 11 -8.40 0.04 8.55
N PHE A 12 -8.13 0.01 9.85
CA PHE A 12 -7.15 0.89 10.49
C PHE A 12 -5.71 0.65 9.97
N SER A 13 -5.37 -0.61 9.68
CA SER A 13 -4.07 -0.99 9.10
C SER A 13 -3.86 -0.37 7.72
N VAL A 14 -4.92 -0.28 6.90
CA VAL A 14 -4.88 0.34 5.57
C VAL A 14 -4.58 1.84 5.67
N PHE A 15 -5.12 2.54 6.68
CA PHE A 15 -4.82 3.95 6.92
C PHE A 15 -3.41 4.19 7.48
N LEU A 16 -2.81 3.26 8.23
CA LEU A 16 -1.43 3.40 8.69
C LEU A 16 -0.38 2.94 7.67
N CYS A 17 -0.81 2.32 6.58
CA CYS A 17 0.07 1.73 5.58
C CYS A 17 1.06 2.75 4.99
N PHE A 18 0.61 3.99 4.73
CA PHE A 18 1.42 5.09 4.15
C PHE A 18 2.52 5.65 5.05
N VAL A 19 2.46 5.40 6.36
CA VAL A 19 3.40 5.94 7.35
C VAL A 19 4.83 5.41 7.16
N PRO A 20 5.08 4.09 7.06
CA PRO A 20 6.43 3.56 6.86
C PRO A 20 7.20 4.17 5.68
N PRO A 21 6.67 4.26 4.44
CA PRO A 21 7.43 4.88 3.36
C PRO A 21 7.56 6.40 3.50
N LEU A 22 6.66 7.09 4.21
CA LEU A 22 6.85 8.50 4.58
C LEU A 22 8.05 8.67 5.53
N ILE A 23 8.19 7.78 6.52
CA ILE A 23 9.35 7.77 7.42
C ILE A 23 10.62 7.49 6.63
N VAL A 24 10.62 6.46 5.77
CA VAL A 24 11.80 6.12 4.95
C VAL A 24 12.12 7.27 3.99
N MET A 25 11.13 7.94 3.39
CA MET A 25 11.33 9.06 2.47
C MET A 25 11.97 10.29 3.14
N THR A 26 11.69 10.52 4.43
CA THR A 26 12.25 11.66 5.19
C THR A 26 13.60 11.33 5.84
N THR A 27 13.86 10.07 6.18
CA THR A 27 15.11 9.62 6.80
C THR A 27 16.16 9.11 5.81
N ALA A 28 15.78 8.82 4.56
CA ALA A 28 16.68 8.34 3.52
C ALA A 28 17.77 9.37 3.21
N LYS A 29 19.03 8.94 3.32
CA LYS A 29 20.22 9.74 2.98
C LYS A 29 20.60 9.65 1.50
N SER A 30 20.20 8.58 0.80
CA SER A 30 20.49 8.40 -0.63
C SER A 30 19.24 8.63 -1.46
N GLU A 31 19.40 9.30 -2.61
CA GLU A 31 18.29 9.53 -3.54
C GLU A 31 17.72 8.20 -4.08
N TYR A 32 18.56 7.15 -4.15
CA TYR A 32 18.11 5.79 -4.47
C TYR A 32 17.04 5.30 -3.48
N VAL A 33 17.31 5.31 -2.17
CA VAL A 33 16.34 4.87 -1.16
C VAL A 33 15.13 5.81 -1.12
N ARG A 34 15.35 7.11 -1.30
CA ARG A 34 14.27 8.10 -1.34
C ARG A 34 13.33 7.90 -2.53
N SER A 35 13.85 7.50 -3.69
CA SER A 35 13.07 7.20 -4.89
C SER A 35 12.19 5.94 -4.69
N HIS A 36 12.74 4.89 -4.07
CA HIS A 36 11.99 3.69 -3.71
C HIS A 36 10.91 3.96 -2.67
N ALA A 37 11.21 4.79 -1.67
CA ALA A 37 10.25 5.20 -0.66
C ALA A 37 9.09 6.02 -1.26
N ARG A 38 9.38 6.93 -2.21
CA ARG A 38 8.34 7.66 -2.95
C ARG A 38 7.45 6.72 -3.77
N GLU A 39 8.03 5.72 -4.42
CA GLU A 39 7.28 4.75 -5.21
C GLU A 39 6.37 3.88 -4.33
N ALA A 40 6.90 3.40 -3.20
CA ALA A 40 6.14 2.66 -2.20
C ALA A 40 4.99 3.50 -1.61
N LEU A 41 5.23 4.79 -1.34
CA LEU A 41 4.20 5.70 -0.85
C LEU A 41 3.06 5.88 -1.86
N ASN A 42 3.39 6.07 -3.14
CA ASN A 42 2.39 6.17 -4.21
C ASN A 42 1.57 4.88 -4.35
N PHE A 43 2.21 3.70 -4.21
CA PHE A 43 1.51 2.41 -4.23
C PHE A 43 0.52 2.28 -3.09
N GLN A 44 0.92 2.62 -1.87
CA GLN A 44 0.04 2.53 -0.71
C GLN A 44 -1.12 3.52 -0.79
N LEU A 45 -0.91 4.73 -1.31
CA LEU A 45 -2.01 5.66 -1.62
C LEU A 45 -2.98 5.08 -2.66
N THR A 46 -2.45 4.40 -3.68
CA THR A 46 -3.27 3.75 -4.71
C THR A 46 -4.10 2.61 -4.12
N VAL A 47 -3.53 1.80 -3.22
CA VAL A 47 -4.21 0.70 -2.52
C VAL A 47 -5.20 1.20 -1.46
N LEU A 48 -4.99 2.41 -0.92
CA LEU A 48 -5.91 3.05 0.02
C LEU A 48 -7.30 3.27 -0.60
N ILE A 49 -7.37 3.62 -1.89
CA ILE A 49 -8.63 3.86 -2.59
C ILE A 49 -9.52 2.60 -2.63
N PRO A 50 -9.11 1.48 -3.24
CA PRO A 50 -9.91 0.26 -3.24
C PRO A 50 -10.06 -0.31 -1.82
N GLY A 51 -9.05 -0.18 -0.94
CA GLY A 51 -9.17 -0.58 0.47
C GLY A 51 -10.31 0.14 1.20
N THR A 52 -10.48 1.44 0.97
CA THR A 52 -11.57 2.26 1.53
C THR A 52 -12.92 1.84 0.96
N VAL A 53 -13.01 1.58 -0.35
CA VAL A 53 -14.25 1.10 -1.00
C VAL A 53 -14.68 -0.26 -0.42
N ILE A 54 -13.74 -1.19 -0.22
CA ILE A 54 -14.03 -2.50 0.39
C ILE A 54 -14.45 -2.35 1.85
N LEU A 55 -13.84 -1.45 2.61
CA LEU A 55 -14.21 -1.18 3.99
C LEU A 55 -15.67 -0.68 4.09
N LEU A 56 -16.03 0.32 3.28
CA LEU A 56 -17.40 0.85 3.21
C LEU A 56 -18.40 -0.21 2.76
N LEU A 57 -18.06 -1.03 1.76
CA LEU A 57 -18.90 -2.13 1.30
C LEU A 57 -19.07 -3.20 2.39
N SER A 58 -18.01 -3.51 3.13
CA SER A 58 -18.05 -4.49 4.23
C SER A 58 -18.96 -4.04 5.37
N LEU A 59 -18.95 -2.74 5.68
CA LEU A 59 -19.84 -2.11 6.65
C LEU A 59 -21.30 -2.12 6.18
N ALA A 60 -21.55 -1.77 4.91
CA ALA A 60 -22.90 -1.73 4.34
C ALA A 60 -23.52 -3.14 4.15
N ALA A 61 -22.75 -4.10 3.65
CA ALA A 61 -23.20 -5.45 3.31
C ALA A 61 -23.06 -6.46 4.46
N ARG A 62 -22.89 -6.00 5.72
CA ARG A 62 -22.75 -6.82 6.95
C ARG A 62 -21.78 -8.01 6.82
N GLY A 63 -20.66 -7.84 6.12
CA GLY A 63 -19.57 -8.83 6.08
C GLY A 63 -19.34 -9.54 4.74
N PHE A 64 -20.11 -9.27 3.68
CA PHE A 64 -19.84 -9.86 2.35
C PHE A 64 -18.53 -9.38 1.70
N GLY A 65 -17.96 -8.26 2.16
CA GLY A 65 -16.68 -7.74 1.65
C GLY A 65 -15.42 -8.51 2.11
N GLY A 66 -15.55 -9.55 2.95
CA GLY A 66 -14.42 -10.31 3.48
C GLY A 66 -13.58 -11.01 2.40
N VAL A 67 -14.20 -11.64 1.41
CA VAL A 67 -13.47 -12.31 0.31
C VAL A 67 -12.66 -11.29 -0.51
N LEU A 68 -13.25 -10.12 -0.78
CA LEU A 68 -12.61 -9.07 -1.56
C LEU A 68 -11.41 -8.46 -0.82
N SER A 69 -11.50 -8.35 0.51
CA SER A 69 -10.40 -7.90 1.36
C SER A 69 -9.20 -8.87 1.33
N LEU A 70 -9.45 -10.18 1.29
CA LEU A 70 -8.41 -11.21 1.16
C LEU A 70 -7.69 -11.10 -0.19
N VAL A 71 -8.44 -10.90 -1.28
CA VAL A 71 -7.87 -10.74 -2.62
C VAL A 71 -6.97 -9.50 -2.67
N LEU A 72 -7.42 -8.35 -2.15
CA LEU A 72 -6.56 -7.16 -2.08
C LEU A 72 -5.29 -7.40 -1.25
N PHE A 73 -5.40 -8.11 -0.13
CA PHE A 73 -4.25 -8.42 0.71
C PHE A 73 -3.21 -9.24 -0.03
N VAL A 74 -3.63 -10.32 -0.71
CA VAL A 74 -2.73 -11.18 -1.48
C VAL A 74 -2.11 -10.42 -2.65
N CYS A 75 -2.89 -9.66 -3.42
CA CYS A 75 -2.36 -8.83 -4.50
C CYS A 75 -1.33 -7.82 -3.98
N CYS A 76 -1.63 -7.11 -2.89
CA CYS A 76 -0.71 -6.13 -2.29
C CYS A 76 0.59 -6.79 -1.84
N LEU A 77 0.50 -7.95 -1.20
CA LEU A 77 1.65 -8.73 -0.72
C LEU A 77 2.54 -9.18 -1.89
N ILE A 78 1.96 -9.69 -2.98
CA ILE A 78 2.73 -10.09 -4.18
C ILE A 78 3.52 -8.90 -4.72
N VAL A 79 2.88 -7.73 -4.87
CA VAL A 79 3.57 -6.56 -5.44
C VAL A 79 4.64 -6.01 -4.49
N GLN A 80 4.41 -6.03 -3.16
CA GLN A 80 5.43 -5.67 -2.18
C GLN A 80 6.64 -6.61 -2.22
N ILE A 81 6.43 -7.92 -2.37
CA ILE A 81 7.52 -8.89 -2.53
C ILE A 81 8.31 -8.58 -3.81
N MET A 82 7.65 -8.34 -4.94
CA MET A 82 8.33 -8.00 -6.19
C MET A 82 9.18 -6.73 -6.07
N ALA A 83 8.66 -5.72 -5.37
CA ALA A 83 9.41 -4.49 -5.11
C ALA A 83 10.59 -4.71 -4.17
N ALA A 84 10.42 -5.50 -3.11
CA ALA A 84 11.50 -5.85 -2.18
C ALA A 84 12.62 -6.62 -2.88
N LEU A 85 12.27 -7.60 -3.72
CA LEU A 85 13.24 -8.38 -4.50
C LEU A 85 14.03 -7.50 -5.48
N LYS A 86 13.37 -6.60 -6.22
CA LYS A 86 14.08 -5.69 -7.13
C LYS A 86 14.88 -4.60 -6.39
N ALA A 87 14.41 -4.12 -5.25
CA ALA A 87 15.18 -3.20 -4.40
C ALA A 87 16.49 -3.86 -3.90
N GLY A 88 16.44 -5.16 -3.55
CA GLY A 88 17.61 -5.95 -3.19
C GLY A 88 18.57 -6.24 -4.35
N GLY A 89 18.06 -6.28 -5.59
CA GLY A 89 18.86 -6.44 -6.81
C GLY A 89 19.50 -5.15 -7.35
N GLY A 90 19.26 -4.00 -6.71
CA GLY A 90 19.78 -2.71 -7.19
C GLY A 90 19.00 -2.09 -8.35
N GLU A 91 17.86 -2.67 -8.74
CA GLU A 91 17.03 -2.18 -9.84
C GLU A 91 15.96 -1.20 -9.34
N GLN A 92 15.69 -0.15 -10.11
CA GLN A 92 14.56 0.73 -9.86
C GLN A 92 13.24 0.05 -10.23
N PHE A 93 12.53 -0.50 -9.25
CA PHE A 93 11.20 -1.06 -9.46
C PHE A 93 10.17 0.05 -9.64
N ARG A 94 9.64 0.19 -10.86
CA ARG A 94 8.44 0.98 -11.12
C ARG A 94 7.21 0.10 -10.94
N TYR A 95 6.32 0.52 -10.05
CA TYR A 95 5.07 -0.19 -9.83
C TYR A 95 4.14 0.02 -11.05
N PRO A 96 3.63 -1.06 -11.68
CA PRO A 96 2.84 -0.95 -12.91
C PRO A 96 1.47 -0.30 -12.68
N VAL A 97 0.92 -0.38 -11.47
CA VAL A 97 -0.39 0.20 -11.11
C VAL A 97 -0.19 1.15 -9.93
N CYS A 98 0.28 2.36 -10.22
CA CYS A 98 0.49 3.41 -9.23
C CYS A 98 -0.01 4.75 -9.75
N LEU A 99 -0.96 5.36 -9.04
CA LEU A 99 -1.23 6.79 -9.17
C LEU A 99 -0.04 7.54 -8.58
N ARG A 100 0.74 8.20 -9.45
CA ARG A 100 1.92 8.96 -9.07
C ARG A 100 1.50 10.32 -8.52
N PHE A 101 1.16 10.36 -7.24
CA PHE A 101 0.86 11.61 -6.54
C PHE A 101 2.13 12.40 -6.24
N VAL A 102 3.23 11.70 -5.91
CA VAL A 102 4.56 12.31 -5.71
C VAL A 102 5.41 12.06 -6.96
N LYS A 103 5.81 13.14 -7.64
CA LYS A 103 6.65 13.10 -8.84
C LYS A 103 8.02 12.49 -8.50
N GLN A 104 8.45 11.49 -9.29
CA GLN A 104 9.83 11.00 -9.26
C GLN A 104 10.73 12.08 -9.87
N THR A 105 11.56 12.73 -9.05
CA THR A 105 12.66 13.56 -9.56
C THR A 105 13.67 12.60 -10.18
N ASN A 106 13.80 12.67 -11.51
CA ASN A 106 14.85 12.00 -12.27
C ASN A 106 15.93 13.05 -12.51
N GLY A 107 17.04 12.98 -11.77
CA GLY A 107 18.18 13.88 -11.93
C GLY A 107 17.99 15.23 -11.26
#